data_AF-A0A3C0CSY5-F1
#
_entry.id   AF-A0A3C0CSY5-F1
#
_cell.length_a   1.000
_cell.length_b   1.000
_cell.length_c   1.000
_cell.angle_alpha   90.00
_cell.angle_beta   90.00
_cell.angle_gamma   90.00
#
_symmetry.space_group_name_H-M   'P 1'
#
loop_
_entity.id
_entity.type
_entity.pdbx_description
1 polymer ?
#
loop_
_entity_poly.entity_id
_entity_poly.type
_entity_poly.pdbx_seq_one_letter_code
_entity_poly.pdbx_strand_id
1 'polypeptide(L)'
;MFSFKIKSAGIILALTVVAASCTAASLKDSMLLYLDGESLTSTYPGVAIQPSIRVVEDGKYGKALLMERRTTNLVPNGDFKTEDMDGWILSDADRVPSGGIKNTPCLSAKDGAVVALPLTELGVDSAYAFSFYAKSVKAGKIVVELSMGGKVKALGRFDAPAGDFGRIVVSFCPDQDSGTLRLKLSGDVLIDNVQLEKGTTFANTFSEPLKIRGCDWITVPANGGYFNQKQGSISCWVKAPWLENKEFTDVGGSIFSAVCTKPEYTGWGANTAMNIIAWPKSKKGKVTQGNIYHVMIDRTKGMCSGSFGLDQVKPSATGWHHMVFNWKYENGQMTSEIFVDGNSIHTSKTGSFGAPKPVDQIYIGYSRGSYLDGKLDDFAIWSRPLTKEEVLSIYSSDKPLSALGTK
;
A
#
# COMPACT_ATOMS: atom_id res chain seq x y z
N MET A 1 -10.67 -12.19 -66.79
CA MET A 1 -9.89 -12.36 -65.55
C MET A 1 -10.55 -11.50 -64.48
N PHE A 2 -11.63 -12.01 -63.84
CA PHE A 2 -12.35 -11.29 -62.79
C PHE A 2 -11.75 -11.69 -61.43
N SER A 3 -11.10 -10.72 -60.78
CA SER A 3 -10.50 -10.87 -59.45
C SER A 3 -11.59 -10.72 -58.39
N PHE A 4 -11.85 -11.80 -57.64
CA PHE A 4 -12.65 -11.78 -56.42
C PHE A 4 -11.82 -11.15 -55.28
N LYS A 5 -12.15 -9.92 -54.88
CA LYS A 5 -11.70 -9.37 -53.59
C LYS A 5 -12.62 -9.90 -52.49
N ILE A 6 -12.13 -10.82 -51.68
CA ILE A 6 -12.80 -11.28 -50.46
C ILE A 6 -12.66 -10.20 -49.38
N LYS A 7 -13.79 -9.78 -48.80
CA LYS A 7 -13.89 -8.81 -47.70
C LYS A 7 -13.25 -9.37 -46.42
N SER A 8 -12.03 -8.96 -46.10
CA SER A 8 -11.30 -9.36 -44.88
C SER A 8 -11.77 -8.66 -43.59
N ALA A 9 -12.58 -7.59 -43.68
CA ALA A 9 -12.96 -6.79 -42.52
C ALA A 9 -13.99 -7.47 -41.58
N GLY A 10 -14.86 -8.33 -42.11
CA GLY A 10 -15.91 -8.98 -41.32
C GLY A 10 -15.42 -10.16 -40.46
N ILE A 11 -14.38 -10.86 -40.93
CA ILE A 11 -13.79 -12.02 -40.23
C ILE A 11 -12.91 -11.56 -39.06
N ILE A 12 -12.18 -10.45 -39.23
CA ILE A 12 -11.34 -9.88 -38.17
C ILE A 12 -12.20 -9.41 -37.00
N LEU A 13 -13.29 -8.66 -37.26
CA LEU A 13 -14.18 -8.18 -36.21
C LEU A 13 -14.87 -9.33 -35.46
N ALA A 14 -15.32 -10.36 -36.19
CA ALA A 14 -15.91 -11.56 -35.58
C ALA A 14 -14.91 -12.37 -34.74
N LEU A 15 -13.65 -12.52 -35.20
CA LEU A 15 -12.60 -13.18 -34.41
C LEU A 15 -12.26 -12.40 -33.14
N THR A 16 -12.18 -11.07 -33.20
CA THR A 16 -11.87 -10.24 -32.03
C THR A 16 -12.99 -10.29 -31.00
N VAL A 17 -14.25 -10.29 -31.43
CA VAL A 17 -15.42 -10.41 -30.53
C VAL A 17 -15.54 -11.82 -29.93
N VAL A 18 -15.30 -12.87 -30.71
CA VAL A 18 -15.31 -14.26 -30.22
C VAL A 18 -14.16 -14.50 -29.25
N ALA A 19 -12.95 -14.02 -29.56
CA ALA A 19 -11.81 -14.10 -28.63
C ALA A 19 -12.09 -13.37 -27.31
N ALA A 20 -12.62 -12.14 -27.37
CA ALA A 20 -12.99 -11.36 -26.18
C ALA A 20 -14.09 -12.04 -25.32
N SER A 21 -15.07 -12.68 -25.96
CA SER A 21 -16.14 -13.41 -25.27
C SER A 21 -15.65 -14.72 -24.62
N CYS A 22 -14.72 -15.42 -25.28
CA CYS A 22 -14.11 -16.65 -24.76
C CYS A 22 -13.16 -16.35 -23.60
N THR A 23 -12.41 -15.25 -23.67
CA THR A 23 -11.56 -14.77 -22.56
C THR A 23 -12.37 -14.31 -21.35
N ALA A 24 -13.52 -13.67 -21.54
CA ALA A 24 -14.38 -13.26 -20.42
C ALA A 24 -14.98 -14.47 -19.67
N ALA A 25 -15.44 -15.49 -20.41
CA ALA A 25 -15.94 -16.73 -19.83
C ALA A 25 -14.83 -17.52 -19.10
N SER A 26 -13.63 -17.61 -19.70
CA SER A 26 -12.48 -18.31 -19.09
C SER A 26 -11.97 -17.63 -17.82
N LEU A 27 -12.09 -16.31 -17.72
CA LEU A 27 -11.78 -15.56 -16.50
C LEU A 27 -12.81 -15.91 -15.41
N LYS A 28 -14.11 -15.76 -15.69
CA LYS A 28 -15.17 -16.03 -14.71
C LYS A 28 -15.04 -17.38 -14.01
N ASP A 29 -14.82 -18.43 -14.78
CA ASP A 29 -14.81 -19.80 -14.27
C ASP A 29 -13.55 -20.14 -13.46
N SER A 30 -12.47 -19.37 -13.66
CA SER A 30 -11.20 -19.59 -12.97
C SER A 30 -11.03 -18.75 -11.71
N MET A 31 -11.89 -17.78 -11.44
CA MET A 31 -11.77 -16.92 -10.26
C MET A 31 -12.22 -17.64 -8.98
N LEU A 32 -11.34 -17.65 -7.98
CA LEU A 32 -11.55 -18.29 -6.69
C LEU A 32 -11.98 -17.29 -5.60
N LEU A 33 -11.41 -16.09 -5.62
CA LEU A 33 -11.70 -15.00 -4.70
C LEU A 33 -11.65 -13.67 -5.45
N TYR A 34 -12.55 -12.76 -5.11
CA TYR A 34 -12.56 -11.39 -5.61
C TYR A 34 -12.96 -10.40 -4.51
N LEU A 35 -12.19 -9.32 -4.41
CA LEU A 35 -12.44 -8.19 -3.51
C LEU A 35 -12.39 -6.92 -4.36
N ASP A 36 -13.55 -6.29 -4.56
CA ASP A 36 -13.72 -5.08 -5.36
C ASP A 36 -13.17 -3.81 -4.69
N GLY A 37 -12.94 -3.84 -3.38
CA GLY A 37 -12.47 -2.71 -2.60
C GLY A 37 -13.55 -1.67 -2.23
N GLU A 38 -14.82 -1.98 -2.48
CA GLU A 38 -15.97 -1.09 -2.25
C GLU A 38 -16.54 -1.23 -0.84
N SER A 39 -16.29 -2.35 -0.15
CA SER A 39 -16.84 -2.59 1.19
C SER A 39 -15.89 -3.33 2.13
N LEU A 40 -16.12 -3.17 3.43
CA LEU A 40 -15.43 -3.93 4.49
C LEU A 40 -16.10 -5.29 4.77
N THR A 41 -17.01 -5.74 3.90
CA THR A 41 -17.74 -6.99 4.08
C THR A 41 -17.47 -7.89 2.90
N SER A 42 -17.01 -9.12 3.14
CA SER A 42 -16.82 -10.08 2.06
C SER A 42 -18.08 -10.94 1.88
N THR A 43 -18.45 -11.18 0.63
CA THR A 43 -19.47 -12.19 0.26
C THR A 43 -18.92 -13.61 0.31
N TYR A 44 -17.60 -13.78 0.44
CA TYR A 44 -16.93 -15.07 0.49
C TYR A 44 -16.89 -15.60 1.92
N PRO A 45 -17.50 -16.76 2.22
CA PRO A 45 -17.54 -17.32 3.56
C PRO A 45 -16.16 -17.43 4.21
N GLY A 46 -16.05 -16.90 5.43
CA GLY A 46 -14.84 -16.92 6.26
C GLY A 46 -13.76 -15.91 5.88
N VAL A 47 -13.91 -15.17 4.78
CA VAL A 47 -13.01 -14.06 4.45
C VAL A 47 -13.33 -12.87 5.35
N ALA A 48 -12.35 -12.46 6.16
CA ALA A 48 -12.52 -11.41 7.16
C ALA A 48 -11.64 -10.20 6.82
N ILE A 49 -12.29 -9.08 6.51
CA ILE A 49 -11.65 -7.77 6.35
C ILE A 49 -11.65 -7.10 7.73
N GLN A 50 -10.49 -6.67 8.21
CA GLN A 50 -10.40 -6.05 9.53
C GLN A 50 -11.15 -4.71 9.58
N PRO A 51 -11.89 -4.40 10.66
CA PRO A 51 -12.61 -3.13 10.80
C PRO A 51 -11.73 -1.87 10.82
N SER A 52 -10.41 -2.02 11.02
CA SER A 52 -9.44 -0.93 10.99
C SER A 52 -9.06 -0.51 9.56
N ILE A 53 -9.31 -1.37 8.56
CA ILE A 53 -9.22 -1.03 7.13
C ILE A 53 -10.31 0.01 6.81
N ARG A 54 -10.01 0.94 5.91
CA ARG A 54 -10.95 1.98 5.49
C ARG A 54 -11.24 1.86 4.01
N VAL A 55 -12.48 2.16 3.64
CA VAL A 55 -12.85 2.38 2.24
C VAL A 55 -12.64 3.85 1.92
N VAL A 56 -11.88 4.15 0.87
CA VAL A 56 -11.57 5.52 0.43
C VAL A 56 -12.07 5.75 -1.00
N GLU A 57 -12.50 6.98 -1.31
CA GLU A 57 -13.18 7.33 -2.57
C GLU A 57 -12.23 7.56 -3.77
N ASP A 58 -10.92 7.45 -3.58
CA ASP A 58 -9.91 7.62 -4.63
C ASP A 58 -9.29 6.28 -5.06
N GLY A 59 -10.14 5.28 -5.24
CA GLY A 59 -9.82 3.98 -5.81
C GLY A 59 -9.42 4.03 -7.28
N LYS A 60 -8.95 2.91 -7.83
CA LYS A 60 -8.66 2.79 -9.26
C LYS A 60 -9.96 2.85 -10.08
N TYR A 61 -11.04 2.26 -9.56
CA TYR A 61 -12.35 2.17 -10.25
C TYR A 61 -13.53 2.68 -9.42
N GLY A 62 -13.29 3.60 -8.49
CA GLY A 62 -14.29 4.06 -7.54
C GLY A 62 -13.64 4.13 -6.17
N LYS A 63 -13.90 3.14 -5.33
CA LYS A 63 -13.31 3.06 -4.00
C LYS A 63 -12.17 2.05 -3.93
N ALA A 64 -11.41 2.12 -2.84
CA ALA A 64 -10.37 1.15 -2.55
C ALA A 64 -10.24 0.90 -1.06
N LEU A 65 -9.61 -0.22 -0.71
CA LEU A 65 -9.21 -0.51 0.67
C LEU A 65 -7.90 0.19 0.99
N LEU A 66 -7.95 1.18 1.88
CA LEU A 66 -6.78 1.74 2.53
C LEU A 66 -6.36 0.81 3.68
N MET A 67 -5.18 0.20 3.53
CA MET A 67 -4.59 -0.71 4.50
C MET A 67 -3.30 -0.10 5.03
N GLU A 68 -3.25 0.13 6.33
CA GLU A 68 -2.16 0.86 6.97
C GLU A 68 -1.47 -0.02 8.02
N ARG A 69 -0.16 0.19 8.17
CA ARG A 69 0.63 -0.60 9.11
C ARG A 69 0.41 -0.18 10.57
N ARG A 70 0.99 -0.97 11.47
CA ARG A 70 1.13 -0.61 12.88
C ARG A 70 2.15 0.52 13.07
N THR A 71 1.68 1.65 13.59
CA THR A 71 2.51 2.78 14.02
C THR A 71 2.03 3.31 15.38
N THR A 72 2.92 4.02 16.07
CA THR A 72 2.58 4.81 17.27
C THR A 72 2.57 6.27 16.86
N ASN A 73 1.51 7.02 17.19
CA ASN A 73 1.54 8.47 17.10
C ASN A 73 2.39 9.00 18.26
N LEU A 74 3.57 9.55 17.95
CA LEU A 74 4.53 10.02 18.95
C LEU A 74 4.24 11.44 19.47
N VAL A 75 3.21 12.11 18.94
CA VAL A 75 2.87 13.49 19.34
C VAL A 75 1.97 13.45 20.58
N PRO A 76 2.40 14.00 21.72
CA PRO A 76 1.53 14.18 22.88
C PRO A 76 0.47 15.26 22.60
N ASN A 77 -0.78 15.01 22.99
CA ASN A 77 -1.92 15.92 22.83
C ASN A 77 -2.07 16.48 21.39
N GLY A 78 -1.76 15.69 20.36
CA GLY A 78 -1.86 16.12 18.96
C GLY A 78 -3.30 16.33 18.44
N ASP A 79 -4.31 15.81 19.14
CA ASP A 79 -5.73 16.11 18.91
C ASP A 79 -6.27 17.24 19.81
N PHE A 80 -5.40 17.84 20.63
CA PHE A 80 -5.70 18.96 21.51
C PHE A 80 -6.88 18.72 22.46
N LYS A 81 -7.24 17.47 22.77
CA LYS A 81 -8.38 17.19 23.66
C LYS A 81 -8.13 17.63 25.09
N THR A 82 -6.87 17.63 25.56
CA THR A 82 -6.51 18.10 26.90
C THR A 82 -6.11 19.56 26.87
N GLU A 83 -6.34 20.26 27.99
CA GLU A 83 -5.87 21.64 28.19
C GLU A 83 -4.37 21.74 28.50
N ASP A 84 -3.76 20.63 28.91
CA ASP A 84 -2.32 20.52 29.12
C ASP A 84 -1.56 20.65 27.79
N MET A 85 -0.71 21.68 27.71
CA MET A 85 0.10 22.02 26.55
C MET A 85 1.61 21.99 26.85
N ASP A 86 2.05 21.37 27.95
CA ASP A 86 3.46 21.39 28.41
C ASP A 86 4.45 20.80 27.37
N GLY A 87 3.97 19.94 26.47
CA GLY A 87 4.74 19.39 25.35
C GLY A 87 4.87 20.31 24.13
N TRP A 88 4.26 21.50 24.16
CA TRP A 88 4.16 22.41 23.02
C TRP A 88 4.77 23.78 23.34
N ILE A 89 5.39 24.39 22.34
CA ILE A 89 5.88 25.76 22.41
C ILE A 89 5.08 26.58 21.41
N LEU A 90 4.30 27.54 21.91
CA LEU A 90 3.38 28.34 21.11
C LEU A 90 3.76 29.82 21.15
N SER A 91 3.69 30.49 20.01
CA SER A 91 3.74 31.94 19.85
C SER A 91 2.58 32.35 18.95
N ASP A 92 1.74 33.27 19.43
CA ASP A 92 0.54 33.76 18.73
C ASP A 92 -0.41 32.64 18.26
N ALA A 93 -0.42 31.53 19.00
CA ALA A 93 -1.28 30.40 18.78
C ALA A 93 -1.79 29.89 20.13
N ASP A 94 -3.08 29.60 20.20
CA ASP A 94 -3.74 29.13 21.40
C ASP A 94 -4.60 27.91 21.11
N ARG A 95 -4.73 27.04 22.10
CA ARG A 95 -5.74 25.99 22.09
C ARG A 95 -7.13 26.62 22.20
N VAL A 96 -8.05 26.21 21.33
CA VAL A 96 -9.47 26.56 21.38
C VAL A 96 -10.31 25.31 21.59
N PRO A 97 -11.45 25.39 22.30
CA PRO A 97 -12.26 24.22 22.65
C PRO A 97 -13.05 23.64 21.47
N SER A 98 -13.13 24.35 20.34
CA SER A 98 -13.92 23.97 19.17
C SER A 98 -13.36 24.62 17.90
N GLY A 99 -13.72 24.08 16.74
CA GLY A 99 -13.26 24.55 15.41
C GLY A 99 -12.36 23.55 14.67
N GLY A 100 -11.93 22.49 15.35
CA GLY A 100 -11.19 21.36 14.78
C GLY A 100 -12.04 20.48 13.87
N ILE A 101 -11.46 19.35 13.47
CA ILE A 101 -12.13 18.36 12.62
C ILE A 101 -13.32 17.77 13.38
N LYS A 102 -14.52 17.83 12.78
CA LYS A 102 -15.79 17.47 13.46
C LYS A 102 -16.06 18.33 14.71
N ASN A 103 -15.60 19.59 14.68
CA ASN A 103 -15.79 20.58 15.74
C ASN A 103 -15.15 20.21 17.10
N THR A 104 -14.06 19.44 17.08
CA THR A 104 -13.24 19.14 18.25
C THR A 104 -12.40 20.35 18.69
N PRO A 105 -11.77 20.30 19.87
CA PRO A 105 -10.68 21.19 20.22
C PRO A 105 -9.56 21.17 19.16
N CYS A 106 -8.89 22.30 18.98
CA CYS A 106 -7.78 22.45 18.04
C CYS A 106 -6.86 23.62 18.43
N LEU A 107 -5.79 23.87 17.67
CA LEU A 107 -5.00 25.10 17.77
C LEU A 107 -5.54 26.16 16.79
N SER A 108 -5.74 27.37 17.29
CA SER A 108 -5.98 28.57 16.49
C SER A 108 -4.71 29.41 16.47
N ALA A 109 -4.02 29.45 15.33
CA ALA A 109 -2.82 30.23 15.11
C ALA A 109 -3.14 31.53 14.34
N LYS A 110 -2.58 32.65 14.78
CA LYS A 110 -2.71 33.96 14.11
C LYS A 110 -1.63 34.15 13.04
N ASP A 111 -1.80 35.20 12.24
CA ASP A 111 -0.75 35.61 11.30
C ASP A 111 0.59 35.86 12.01
N GLY A 112 1.65 35.21 11.53
CA GLY A 112 2.99 35.26 12.13
C GLY A 112 3.25 34.22 13.22
N ALA A 113 2.25 33.40 13.57
CA ALA A 113 2.39 32.42 14.64
C ALA A 113 3.46 31.35 14.40
N VAL A 114 3.99 30.84 15.51
CA VAL A 114 4.89 29.70 15.53
C VAL A 114 4.34 28.64 16.48
N VAL A 115 4.16 27.44 15.96
CA VAL A 115 3.80 26.24 16.75
C VAL A 115 4.97 25.27 16.68
N ALA A 116 5.52 24.88 17.82
CA ALA A 116 6.71 24.04 17.88
C ALA A 116 6.52 22.85 18.81
N LEU A 117 7.08 21.71 18.38
CA LEU A 117 7.07 20.43 19.09
C LEU A 117 8.52 19.98 19.31
N PRO A 118 9.02 20.04 20.56
CA PRO A 118 10.27 19.39 20.94
C PRO A 118 10.16 17.87 20.72
N LEU A 119 11.20 17.28 20.13
CA LEU A 119 11.31 15.85 19.88
C LEU A 119 12.53 15.29 20.59
N THR A 120 12.35 14.19 21.30
CA THR A 120 13.41 13.46 22.01
C THR A 120 13.39 11.99 21.58
N GLU A 121 14.50 11.28 21.83
CA GLU A 121 14.64 9.83 21.56
C GLU A 121 14.39 9.42 20.10
N LEU A 122 14.70 10.32 19.16
CA LEU A 122 14.62 10.02 17.75
C LEU A 122 15.67 8.98 17.36
N GLY A 123 15.23 7.91 16.70
CA GLY A 123 16.14 7.00 16.00
C GLY A 123 16.87 7.71 14.86
N VAL A 124 18.18 7.94 15.02
CA VAL A 124 19.06 8.48 13.98
C VAL A 124 18.98 7.61 12.72
N ASP A 125 18.92 8.28 11.57
CA ASP A 125 18.78 7.68 10.23
C ASP A 125 17.53 6.82 10.00
N SER A 126 16.59 6.76 10.95
CA SER A 126 15.27 6.15 10.74
C SER A 126 14.36 7.06 9.92
N ALA A 127 13.38 6.50 9.20
CA ALA A 127 12.36 7.29 8.52
C ALA A 127 11.38 7.91 9.52
N TYR A 128 10.91 9.13 9.25
CA TYR A 128 9.76 9.72 9.95
C TYR A 128 8.79 10.38 8.98
N ALA A 129 7.51 10.22 9.27
CA ALA A 129 6.41 10.93 8.65
C ALA A 129 5.78 11.84 9.71
N PHE A 130 5.78 13.15 9.46
CA PHE A 130 5.09 14.13 10.26
C PHE A 130 3.89 14.65 9.47
N SER A 131 2.71 14.64 10.09
CA SER A 131 1.50 15.11 9.45
C SER A 131 0.60 15.86 10.41
N PHE A 132 -0.21 16.73 9.86
CA PHE A 132 -1.26 17.46 10.59
C PHE A 132 -2.33 17.89 9.61
N TYR A 133 -3.50 18.22 10.13
CA TYR A 133 -4.54 18.85 9.35
C TYR A 133 -4.54 20.35 9.61
N ALA A 134 -4.70 21.12 8.55
CA ALA A 134 -4.80 22.57 8.63
C ALA A 134 -5.99 23.10 7.84
N LYS A 135 -6.59 24.17 8.34
CA LYS A 135 -7.63 24.93 7.65
C LYS A 135 -7.34 26.41 7.80
N SER A 136 -7.21 27.11 6.68
CA SER A 136 -7.09 28.56 6.66
C SER A 136 -8.43 29.20 7.05
N VAL A 137 -8.36 30.16 7.96
CA VAL A 137 -9.42 31.13 8.25
C VAL A 137 -9.18 32.38 7.40
N LYS A 138 -7.92 32.76 7.23
CA LYS A 138 -7.46 33.73 6.23
C LYS A 138 -6.37 33.06 5.39
N ALA A 139 -6.36 33.37 4.09
CA ALA A 139 -5.36 32.82 3.17
C ALA A 139 -3.95 33.05 3.71
N GLY A 140 -3.14 31.99 3.64
CA GLY A 140 -1.94 31.89 4.45
C GLY A 140 -0.99 30.83 3.93
N LYS A 141 0.22 30.80 4.49
CA LYS A 141 1.26 29.82 4.16
C LYS A 141 1.68 29.09 5.41
N ILE A 142 2.10 27.84 5.23
CA ILE A 142 2.62 26.98 6.30
C ILE A 142 4.01 26.51 5.89
N VAL A 143 5.00 26.81 6.73
CA VAL A 143 6.37 26.32 6.57
C VAL A 143 6.67 25.36 7.69
N VAL A 144 7.04 24.12 7.32
CA VAL A 144 7.46 23.10 8.28
C VAL A 144 8.99 23.07 8.31
N GLU A 145 9.57 23.28 9.48
CA GLU A 145 11.01 23.27 9.71
C GLU A 145 11.39 22.22 10.76
N LEU A 146 12.58 21.64 10.60
CA LEU A 146 13.21 20.78 11.57
C LEU A 146 14.53 21.41 12.02
N SER A 147 14.69 21.57 13.32
CA SER A 147 15.89 22.11 13.95
C SER A 147 16.63 21.02 14.70
N MET A 148 17.87 20.74 14.34
CA MET A 148 18.71 19.68 14.90
C MET A 148 20.18 20.12 14.92
N GLY A 149 20.88 19.91 16.05
CA GLY A 149 22.31 20.22 16.17
C GLY A 149 22.68 21.67 15.79
N GLY A 150 21.81 22.64 16.13
CA GLY A 150 21.99 24.06 15.79
C GLY A 150 21.69 24.43 14.34
N LYS A 151 21.29 23.48 13.48
CA LYS A 151 20.90 23.72 12.09
C LYS A 151 19.38 23.71 11.96
N VAL A 152 18.84 24.53 11.06
CA VAL A 152 17.42 24.55 10.70
C VAL A 152 17.27 24.16 9.24
N LYS A 153 16.42 23.17 8.97
CA LYS A 153 16.09 22.72 7.62
C LYS A 153 14.60 22.87 7.38
N ALA A 154 14.25 23.49 6.25
CA ALA A 154 12.89 23.44 5.74
C ALA A 154 12.55 22.03 5.23
N LEU A 155 11.50 21.43 5.77
CA LEU A 155 10.95 20.16 5.29
C LEU A 155 9.88 20.36 4.22
N GLY A 156 9.12 21.46 4.27
CA GLY A 156 8.09 21.76 3.28
C GLY A 156 7.58 23.20 3.37
N ARG A 157 6.93 23.66 2.29
CA ARG A 157 6.25 24.95 2.18
C ARG A 157 4.92 24.71 1.49
N PHE A 158 3.84 25.12 2.13
CA PHE A 158 2.49 24.81 1.71
C PHE A 158 1.63 26.07 1.73
N ASP A 159 0.66 26.11 0.83
CA ASP A 159 -0.52 26.94 1.04
C ASP A 159 -1.35 26.35 2.19
N ALA A 160 -1.82 27.21 3.09
CA ALA A 160 -2.78 26.79 4.11
C ALA A 160 -4.09 26.39 3.41
N PRO A 161 -4.62 25.17 3.61
CA PRO A 161 -5.80 24.68 2.88
C PRO A 161 -7.01 25.60 3.04
N ALA A 162 -7.70 25.93 1.95
CA ALA A 162 -8.90 26.74 1.97
C ALA A 162 -10.17 25.87 2.03
N GLY A 163 -11.24 26.39 2.64
CA GLY A 163 -12.52 25.70 2.75
C GLY A 163 -12.53 24.70 3.90
N ASP A 164 -12.11 23.46 3.65
CA ASP A 164 -12.06 22.39 4.64
C ASP A 164 -10.63 22.07 5.10
N PHE A 165 -10.53 21.25 6.14
CA PHE A 165 -9.23 20.76 6.63
C PHE A 165 -8.53 19.94 5.54
N GLY A 166 -7.36 20.41 5.11
CA GLY A 166 -6.44 19.66 4.27
C GLY A 166 -5.35 19.03 5.10
N ARG A 167 -4.95 17.81 4.74
CA ARG A 167 -3.82 17.13 5.38
C ARG A 167 -2.51 17.60 4.77
N ILE A 168 -1.55 17.97 5.61
CA ILE A 168 -0.17 18.26 5.23
C ILE A 168 0.71 17.13 5.77
N VAL A 169 1.64 16.66 4.94
CA VAL A 169 2.60 15.62 5.28
C VAL A 169 3.99 16.08 4.86
N VAL A 170 4.97 15.92 5.74
CA VAL A 170 6.39 16.00 5.42
C VAL A 170 7.10 14.79 5.99
N SER A 171 8.26 14.47 5.43
CA SER A 171 9.08 13.38 5.91
C SER A 171 10.53 13.81 6.13
N PHE A 172 11.21 13.10 7.01
CA PHE A 172 12.62 13.34 7.31
C PHE A 172 13.31 12.10 7.87
N CYS A 173 14.64 12.09 7.76
CA CYS A 173 15.50 11.14 8.48
C CYS A 173 16.43 11.98 9.37
N PRO A 174 16.30 11.91 10.71
CA PRO A 174 17.05 12.75 11.61
C PRO A 174 18.52 12.31 11.65
N ASP A 175 19.44 13.27 11.76
CA ASP A 175 20.87 13.03 11.98
C ASP A 175 21.28 13.24 13.44
N GLN A 176 20.32 13.56 14.30
CA GLN A 176 20.44 13.73 15.75
C GLN A 176 19.30 12.95 16.44
N ASP A 177 19.48 12.60 17.71
CA ASP A 177 18.46 11.91 18.51
C ASP A 177 17.40 12.86 19.11
N SER A 178 17.56 14.15 18.90
CA SER A 178 16.70 15.19 19.44
C SER A 178 16.63 16.39 18.50
N GLY A 179 15.54 17.12 18.58
CA GLY A 179 15.33 18.30 17.75
C GLY A 179 14.01 19.01 18.05
N THR A 180 13.61 19.90 17.15
CA THR A 180 12.33 20.59 17.26
C THR A 180 11.70 20.71 15.87
N LEU A 181 10.48 20.21 15.73
CA LEU A 181 9.62 20.52 14.59
C LEU A 181 8.95 21.87 14.84
N ARG A 182 8.95 22.75 13.83
CA ARG A 182 8.31 24.06 13.89
C ARG A 182 7.41 24.27 12.70
N LEU A 183 6.20 24.75 12.96
CA LEU A 183 5.27 25.29 11.99
C LEU A 183 5.36 26.81 12.08
N LYS A 184 5.84 27.46 11.02
CA LYS A 184 5.74 28.91 10.85
C LYS A 184 4.55 29.22 9.96
N LEU A 185 3.67 30.07 10.46
CA LEU A 185 2.34 30.27 9.89
C LEU A 185 2.19 31.73 9.47
N SER A 186 1.62 31.95 8.29
CA SER A 186 1.06 33.25 7.91
C SER A 186 -0.43 33.10 7.64
N GLY A 187 -1.19 34.18 7.83
CA GLY A 187 -2.64 34.15 7.92
C GLY A 187 -3.13 33.48 9.21
N ASP A 188 -4.44 33.55 9.44
CA ASP A 188 -5.09 32.86 10.55
C ASP A 188 -5.36 31.41 10.13
N VAL A 189 -4.84 30.43 10.88
CA VAL A 189 -4.88 28.99 10.53
C VAL A 189 -5.31 28.16 11.74
N LEU A 190 -6.24 27.22 11.51
CA LEU A 190 -6.57 26.17 12.47
C LEU A 190 -5.71 24.94 12.20
N ILE A 191 -5.17 24.32 13.26
CA ILE A 191 -4.35 23.10 13.19
C ILE A 191 -4.96 22.04 14.10
N ASP A 192 -5.09 20.83 13.59
CA ASP A 192 -5.65 19.70 14.33
C ASP A 192 -4.99 18.37 13.93
N ASN A 193 -5.19 17.32 14.73
CA ASN A 193 -4.77 15.95 14.46
C ASN A 193 -3.29 15.84 14.03
N VAL A 194 -2.39 16.43 14.84
CA VAL A 194 -0.95 16.40 14.63
C VAL A 194 -0.40 15.03 15.01
N GLN A 195 0.43 14.47 14.14
CA GLN A 195 0.95 13.11 14.26
C GLN A 195 2.39 13.01 13.75
N LEU A 196 3.19 12.20 14.45
CA LEU A 196 4.55 11.85 14.08
C LEU A 196 4.69 10.33 14.17
N GLU A 197 5.17 9.71 13.11
CA GLU A 197 5.32 8.27 12.99
C GLU A 197 6.76 7.91 12.61
N LYS A 198 7.36 6.97 13.34
CA LYS A 198 8.69 6.43 13.04
C LYS A 198 8.60 5.23 12.09
N GLY A 199 9.62 5.07 11.24
CA GLY A 199 9.84 3.90 10.41
C GLY A 199 9.20 3.97 9.02
N THR A 200 8.68 5.13 8.63
CA THR A 200 8.04 5.39 7.32
C THR A 200 8.18 6.87 6.95
N THR A 201 8.24 7.19 5.65
CA THR A 201 8.16 8.57 5.13
C THR A 201 6.76 8.99 4.71
N PHE A 202 5.77 8.10 4.80
CA PHE A 202 4.39 8.40 4.49
C PHE A 202 3.50 8.19 5.71
N ALA A 203 2.49 9.03 5.86
CA ALA A 203 1.74 9.13 7.11
C ALA A 203 0.43 8.31 7.07
N ASN A 204 0.24 7.43 8.04
CA ASN A 204 -1.02 6.71 8.22
C ASN A 204 -2.10 7.66 8.68
N THR A 205 -3.37 7.30 8.52
CA THR A 205 -4.49 8.07 9.03
C THR A 205 -4.32 8.31 10.54
N PHE A 206 -4.73 9.49 10.98
CA PHE A 206 -4.59 9.94 12.35
C PHE A 206 -5.03 8.86 13.35
N SER A 207 -4.16 8.59 14.32
CA SER A 207 -4.41 7.76 15.49
C SER A 207 -4.25 8.59 16.76
N GLU A 208 -4.91 8.14 17.82
CA GLU A 208 -4.91 8.85 19.09
C GLU A 208 -3.48 9.09 19.61
N PRO A 209 -3.22 10.26 20.24
CA PRO A 209 -1.91 10.60 20.79
C PRO A 209 -1.34 9.48 21.67
N LEU A 210 -0.07 9.12 21.41
CA LEU A 210 0.69 8.12 22.16
C LEU A 210 0.10 6.69 22.15
N LYS A 211 -0.89 6.43 21.28
CA LYS A 211 -1.47 5.11 21.11
C LYS A 211 -0.89 4.42 19.88
N ILE A 212 -0.82 3.09 20.01
CA ILE A 212 -0.50 2.19 18.92
C ILE A 212 -1.76 2.02 18.08
N ARG A 213 -1.65 2.31 16.79
CA ARG A 213 -2.67 1.95 15.81
C ARG A 213 -2.70 0.43 15.61
N GLY A 214 -3.88 -0.13 15.39
CA GLY A 214 -4.03 -1.48 14.85
C GLY A 214 -3.31 -1.65 13.51
N CYS A 215 -3.01 -2.90 13.16
CA CYS A 215 -2.47 -3.25 11.86
C CYS A 215 -3.61 -3.74 10.96
N ASP A 216 -3.53 -3.43 9.67
CA ASP A 216 -4.53 -3.80 8.67
C ASP A 216 -4.10 -4.99 7.81
N TRP A 217 -4.93 -6.03 7.75
CA TRP A 217 -4.87 -7.15 6.82
C TRP A 217 -6.24 -7.80 6.60
N ILE A 218 -6.35 -8.60 5.55
CA ILE A 218 -7.53 -9.44 5.29
C ILE A 218 -7.12 -10.89 5.51
N THR A 219 -7.94 -11.63 6.25
CA THR A 219 -7.76 -13.06 6.53
C THR A 219 -8.61 -13.86 5.56
N VAL A 220 -7.99 -14.81 4.85
CA VAL A 220 -8.66 -15.75 3.95
C VAL A 220 -8.48 -17.18 4.50
N PRO A 221 -9.55 -17.96 4.65
CA PRO A 221 -9.46 -19.31 5.23
C PRO A 221 -8.90 -20.30 4.21
N ALA A 222 -7.96 -21.14 4.63
CA ALA A 222 -7.32 -22.08 3.71
C ALA A 222 -8.24 -23.22 3.22
N ASN A 223 -9.26 -23.58 4.01
CA ASN A 223 -10.26 -24.59 3.65
C ASN A 223 -11.43 -24.02 2.81
N GLY A 224 -11.42 -22.74 2.46
CA GLY A 224 -12.46 -22.10 1.66
C GLY A 224 -12.40 -22.39 0.16
N GLY A 225 -11.37 -23.10 -0.32
CA GLY A 225 -11.18 -23.35 -1.75
C GLY A 225 -10.68 -22.13 -2.54
N TYR A 226 -10.23 -21.09 -1.85
CA TYR A 226 -9.84 -19.80 -2.45
C TYR A 226 -8.41 -19.76 -2.99
N PHE A 227 -7.61 -20.80 -2.74
CA PHE A 227 -6.19 -20.84 -3.11
C PHE A 227 -5.75 -22.27 -3.44
N ASN A 228 -4.89 -22.40 -4.45
CA ASN A 228 -4.30 -23.67 -4.87
C ASN A 228 -2.78 -23.55 -4.89
N GLN A 229 -2.11 -24.34 -4.04
CA GLN A 229 -0.64 -24.29 -3.92
C GLN A 229 0.10 -24.81 -5.15
N LYS A 230 -0.57 -25.59 -6.01
CA LYS A 230 0.04 -26.15 -7.22
C LYS A 230 -0.02 -25.19 -8.39
N GLN A 231 -1.04 -24.35 -8.52
CA GLN A 231 -1.13 -23.40 -9.62
C GLN A 231 -2.16 -22.32 -9.34
N GLY A 232 -1.98 -21.17 -9.97
CA GLY A 232 -2.90 -20.05 -9.83
C GLY A 232 -2.32 -18.73 -10.30
N SER A 233 -3.07 -17.68 -10.03
CA SER A 233 -2.63 -16.30 -10.20
C SER A 233 -3.18 -15.44 -9.07
N ILE A 234 -2.45 -14.39 -8.71
CA ILE A 234 -2.95 -13.27 -7.91
C ILE A 234 -2.88 -12.04 -8.80
N SER A 235 -3.98 -11.30 -8.92
CA SER A 235 -4.08 -10.04 -9.65
C SER A 235 -4.61 -8.96 -8.70
N CYS A 236 -4.07 -7.76 -8.76
CA CYS A 236 -4.60 -6.62 -8.01
C CYS A 236 -4.17 -5.29 -8.62
N TRP A 237 -4.92 -4.24 -8.34
CA TRP A 237 -4.45 -2.87 -8.43
C TRP A 237 -3.92 -2.43 -7.07
N VAL A 238 -2.70 -1.91 -7.06
CA VAL A 238 -2.05 -1.42 -5.85
C VAL A 238 -1.53 -0.01 -6.08
N LYS A 239 -1.75 0.84 -5.08
CA LYS A 239 -1.14 2.16 -4.98
C LYS A 239 -0.50 2.26 -3.61
N ALA A 240 0.81 2.11 -3.56
CA ALA A 240 1.56 2.07 -2.32
C ALA A 240 2.79 2.98 -2.40
N PRO A 241 3.13 3.72 -1.34
CA PRO A 241 4.26 4.66 -1.37
C PRO A 241 5.59 3.98 -1.68
N TRP A 242 5.80 2.73 -1.28
CA TRP A 242 7.03 1.98 -1.60
C TRP A 242 7.15 1.59 -3.09
N LEU A 243 6.15 1.86 -3.93
CA LEU A 243 6.26 1.81 -5.40
C LEU A 243 6.74 3.14 -5.99
N GLU A 244 6.73 4.22 -5.20
CA GLU A 244 7.15 5.54 -5.64
C GLU A 244 8.65 5.72 -5.43
N ASN A 245 9.33 6.24 -6.46
CA ASN A 245 10.80 6.33 -6.53
C ASN A 245 11.48 7.19 -5.44
N LYS A 246 10.72 7.89 -4.59
CA LYS A 246 11.23 8.88 -3.62
C LYS A 246 10.91 8.55 -2.17
N GLU A 247 10.11 7.52 -1.91
CA GLU A 247 9.66 7.17 -0.58
C GLU A 247 10.59 6.11 0.04
N PHE A 248 10.69 6.14 1.37
CA PHE A 248 11.54 5.25 2.14
C PHE A 248 10.80 4.74 3.39
N THR A 249 11.06 3.49 3.75
CA THR A 249 10.48 2.89 4.95
C THR A 249 11.48 1.90 5.53
N ASP A 250 11.48 1.80 6.86
CA ASP A 250 12.30 0.85 7.60
C ASP A 250 11.68 -0.56 7.61
N VAL A 251 10.49 -0.71 7.01
CA VAL A 251 9.67 -1.93 7.05
C VAL A 251 9.32 -2.38 5.63
N GLY A 252 9.25 -3.69 5.42
CA GLY A 252 8.88 -4.27 4.12
C GLY A 252 7.42 -4.04 3.75
N GLY A 253 7.16 -3.99 2.45
CA GLY A 253 5.82 -4.05 1.86
C GLY A 253 5.29 -5.49 1.77
N SER A 254 3.98 -5.71 1.75
CA SER A 254 3.39 -7.02 1.47
C SER A 254 2.04 -6.92 0.77
N ILE A 255 1.83 -7.76 -0.25
CA ILE A 255 0.54 -7.90 -0.93
C ILE A 255 -0.18 -9.17 -0.46
N PHE A 256 0.55 -10.27 -0.30
CA PHE A 256 -0.05 -11.57 -0.01
C PHE A 256 0.90 -12.48 0.76
N SER A 257 0.35 -13.30 1.65
CA SER A 257 1.05 -14.45 2.21
C SER A 257 0.14 -15.65 2.42
N ALA A 258 0.64 -16.83 2.11
CA ALA A 258 0.04 -18.11 2.46
C ALA A 258 1.00 -18.85 3.40
N VAL A 259 0.52 -19.19 4.59
CA VAL A 259 1.35 -19.72 5.67
C VAL A 259 0.89 -21.10 6.14
N CYS A 260 1.86 -21.89 6.58
CA CYS A 260 1.69 -23.18 7.26
C CYS A 260 2.01 -23.01 8.75
N THR A 261 1.12 -23.46 9.63
CA THR A 261 1.26 -23.40 11.08
C THR A 261 2.06 -24.57 11.66
N LYS A 262 2.21 -25.66 10.90
CA LYS A 262 2.93 -26.88 11.30
C LYS A 262 4.03 -27.21 10.29
N PRO A 263 5.13 -26.46 10.28
CA PRO A 263 6.19 -26.66 9.29
C PRO A 263 6.89 -28.01 9.49
N GLU A 264 7.30 -28.64 8.39
CA GLU A 264 8.06 -29.90 8.42
C GLU A 264 9.54 -29.72 8.78
N TYR A 265 10.00 -28.48 8.92
CA TYR A 265 11.38 -28.14 9.29
C TYR A 265 11.46 -26.81 10.04
N THR A 266 12.61 -26.54 10.65
CA THR A 266 12.91 -25.25 11.30
C THR A 266 13.82 -24.37 10.42
N GLY A 267 13.75 -23.06 10.66
CA GLY A 267 14.56 -22.04 9.99
C GLY A 267 13.74 -21.08 9.12
N TRP A 268 14.45 -20.24 8.35
CA TRP A 268 13.82 -19.28 7.45
C TRP A 268 12.91 -19.99 6.44
N GLY A 269 11.74 -19.38 6.18
CA GLY A 269 10.76 -19.92 5.25
C GLY A 269 9.97 -21.15 5.72
N ALA A 270 10.22 -21.67 6.93
CA ALA A 270 9.53 -22.86 7.46
C ALA A 270 8.00 -22.79 7.34
N ASN A 271 7.43 -21.66 7.76
CA ASN A 271 5.98 -21.45 7.73
C ASN A 271 5.49 -20.77 6.45
N THR A 272 6.35 -20.52 5.46
CA THR A 272 5.98 -19.79 4.24
C THR A 272 5.70 -20.78 3.13
N ALA A 273 4.45 -20.89 2.68
CA ALA A 273 4.11 -21.60 1.46
C ALA A 273 4.28 -20.69 0.25
N MET A 274 3.75 -19.46 0.35
CA MET A 274 3.91 -18.40 -0.66
C MET A 274 3.95 -17.02 0.01
N ASN A 275 4.72 -16.09 -0.55
CA ASN A 275 4.78 -14.69 -0.13
C ASN A 275 4.95 -13.78 -1.34
N ILE A 276 4.19 -12.68 -1.38
CA ILE A 276 4.42 -11.53 -2.25
C ILE A 276 4.77 -10.35 -1.36
N ILE A 277 6.07 -10.03 -1.31
CA ILE A 277 6.64 -9.04 -0.38
C ILE A 277 7.58 -8.08 -1.10
N ALA A 278 7.58 -6.83 -0.68
CA ALA A 278 8.50 -5.81 -1.14
C ALA A 278 9.53 -5.52 -0.04
N TRP A 279 10.81 -5.45 -0.40
CA TRP A 279 11.87 -5.03 0.49
C TRP A 279 12.54 -3.77 -0.05
N PRO A 280 12.16 -2.58 0.43
CA PRO A 280 12.90 -1.35 0.15
C PRO A 280 14.29 -1.46 0.78
N LYS A 281 15.35 -1.19 0.01
CA LYS A 281 16.72 -1.18 0.58
C LYS A 281 16.96 0.14 1.30
N SER A 282 17.24 0.07 2.60
CA SER A 282 17.59 1.22 3.43
C SER A 282 19.05 1.63 3.20
N LYS A 283 19.31 2.76 2.51
CA LYS A 283 20.52 3.57 2.72
C LYS A 283 20.45 4.94 2.05
N LYS A 284 20.65 5.98 2.87
CA LYS A 284 20.87 7.38 2.49
C LYS A 284 22.07 7.50 1.53
N GLY A 285 21.88 8.19 0.39
CA GLY A 285 22.99 8.69 -0.43
C GLY A 285 23.30 8.00 -1.76
N LYS A 286 22.65 6.88 -2.09
CA LYS A 286 22.61 6.35 -3.47
C LYS A 286 21.21 5.79 -3.70
N VAL A 287 20.56 6.21 -4.78
CA VAL A 287 19.21 5.80 -5.20
C VAL A 287 19.08 4.30 -4.99
N THR A 288 18.33 3.87 -3.97
CA THR A 288 18.13 2.44 -3.70
C THR A 288 16.65 2.14 -3.81
N GLN A 289 16.32 1.59 -4.97
CA GLN A 289 15.05 0.93 -5.20
C GLN A 289 15.18 -0.49 -4.65
N GLY A 290 14.17 -0.92 -3.90
CA GLY A 290 14.08 -2.27 -3.34
C GLY A 290 13.76 -3.32 -4.39
N ASN A 291 13.32 -4.50 -3.95
CA ASN A 291 12.76 -5.50 -4.85
C ASN A 291 11.41 -5.97 -4.35
N ILE A 292 10.52 -6.35 -5.27
CA ILE A 292 9.39 -7.23 -4.98
C ILE A 292 9.84 -8.67 -5.20
N TYR A 293 9.42 -9.55 -4.30
CA TYR A 293 9.66 -10.98 -4.37
C TYR A 293 8.33 -11.72 -4.35
N HIS A 294 8.18 -12.65 -5.29
CA HIS A 294 7.14 -13.67 -5.31
C HIS A 294 7.81 -15.00 -4.97
N VAL A 295 7.75 -15.41 -3.71
CA VAL A 295 8.48 -16.56 -3.16
C VAL A 295 7.52 -17.70 -2.90
N MET A 296 7.84 -18.90 -3.36
CA MET A 296 7.21 -20.16 -3.01
C MET A 296 8.25 -21.10 -2.39
N ILE A 297 7.87 -21.81 -1.32
CA ILE A 297 8.77 -22.76 -0.65
C ILE A 297 8.05 -24.10 -0.44
N ASP A 298 8.70 -25.18 -0.84
CA ASP A 298 8.16 -26.54 -0.70
C ASP A 298 8.41 -27.16 0.69
N ARG A 299 7.90 -28.38 0.89
CA ARG A 299 8.06 -29.14 2.15
C ARG A 299 9.52 -29.47 2.50
N THR A 300 10.42 -29.48 1.52
CA THR A 300 11.83 -29.87 1.59
C THR A 300 12.83 -28.70 1.55
N LYS A 301 12.35 -27.46 1.68
CA LYS A 301 13.13 -26.20 1.56
C LYS A 301 13.53 -25.82 0.13
N GLY A 302 13.07 -26.51 -0.90
CA GLY A 302 13.21 -26.04 -2.27
C GLY A 302 12.40 -24.76 -2.47
N MET A 303 13.00 -23.79 -3.15
CA MET A 303 12.47 -22.43 -3.27
C MET A 303 12.39 -22.01 -4.72
N CYS A 304 11.25 -21.44 -5.11
CA CYS A 304 11.10 -20.67 -6.33
C CYS A 304 10.82 -19.23 -5.98
N SER A 305 11.59 -18.30 -6.56
CA SER A 305 11.39 -16.88 -6.33
C SER A 305 11.41 -16.15 -7.66
N GLY A 306 10.30 -15.51 -7.99
CA GLY A 306 10.28 -14.41 -8.93
C GLY A 306 10.67 -13.11 -8.24
N SER A 307 11.40 -12.22 -8.90
CA SER A 307 11.68 -10.90 -8.33
C SER A 307 11.98 -9.87 -9.39
N PHE A 308 11.66 -8.62 -9.11
CA PHE A 308 12.07 -7.49 -9.92
C PHE A 308 12.39 -6.29 -9.03
N GLY A 309 13.26 -5.41 -9.54
CA GLY A 309 13.61 -4.18 -8.84
C GLY A 309 12.45 -3.19 -8.89
N LEU A 310 12.18 -2.49 -7.79
CA LEU A 310 11.13 -1.46 -7.75
C LEU A 310 11.37 -0.35 -8.80
N ASP A 311 12.62 -0.18 -9.26
CA ASP A 311 13.02 0.76 -10.32
C ASP A 311 12.49 0.42 -11.70
N GLN A 312 12.01 -0.81 -11.86
CA GLN A 312 11.40 -1.27 -13.09
C GLN A 312 9.92 -0.90 -13.17
N VAL A 313 9.30 -0.49 -12.05
CA VAL A 313 7.94 0.08 -12.05
C VAL A 313 8.02 1.50 -12.59
N LYS A 314 7.43 1.71 -13.77
CA LYS A 314 7.38 3.04 -14.37
C LYS A 314 6.36 3.87 -13.60
N PRO A 315 6.63 5.13 -13.22
CA PRO A 315 5.63 5.98 -12.57
C PRO A 315 4.35 6.07 -13.42
N SER A 316 3.19 5.90 -12.80
CA SER A 316 1.90 6.16 -13.43
C SER A 316 1.35 7.52 -12.99
N ALA A 317 0.53 8.16 -13.84
CA ALA A 317 -0.05 9.47 -13.52
C ALA A 317 -0.96 9.44 -12.29
N THR A 318 -1.52 8.27 -11.96
CA THR A 318 -2.46 8.08 -10.85
C THR A 318 -1.78 7.45 -9.62
N GLY A 319 -0.56 6.92 -9.76
CA GLY A 319 0.15 6.11 -8.75
C GLY A 319 -0.37 4.67 -8.62
N TRP A 320 -1.38 4.29 -9.40
CA TRP A 320 -1.90 2.91 -9.42
C TRP A 320 -1.10 2.04 -10.39
N HIS A 321 -0.81 0.81 -9.97
CA HIS A 321 -0.17 -0.22 -10.77
C HIS A 321 -0.96 -1.52 -10.72
N HIS A 322 -1.12 -2.16 -11.88
CA HIS A 322 -1.71 -3.49 -11.97
C HIS A 322 -0.60 -4.53 -11.83
N MET A 323 -0.72 -5.42 -10.85
CA MET A 323 0.26 -6.48 -10.63
C MET A 323 -0.37 -7.85 -10.74
N VAL A 324 0.33 -8.75 -11.44
CA VAL A 324 -0.07 -10.16 -11.57
C VAL A 324 1.09 -11.07 -11.23
N PHE A 325 0.81 -12.08 -10.40
CA PHE A 325 1.76 -13.08 -9.95
C PHE A 325 1.22 -14.48 -10.27
N ASN A 326 1.75 -15.09 -11.32
CA ASN A 326 1.42 -16.45 -11.75
C ASN A 326 2.33 -17.47 -11.08
N TRP A 327 1.80 -18.66 -10.75
CA TRP A 327 2.61 -19.81 -10.37
C TRP A 327 2.08 -21.11 -10.95
N LYS A 328 2.97 -22.05 -11.26
CA LYS A 328 2.62 -23.41 -11.71
C LYS A 328 3.66 -24.44 -11.26
N TYR A 329 3.19 -25.46 -10.57
CA TYR A 329 3.91 -26.65 -10.16
C TYR A 329 3.59 -27.81 -11.11
N GLU A 330 4.59 -28.28 -11.83
CA GLU A 330 4.45 -29.36 -12.80
C GLU A 330 5.76 -30.13 -12.89
N ASN A 331 5.68 -31.48 -12.92
CA ASN A 331 6.85 -32.36 -13.08
C ASN A 331 8.00 -32.08 -12.10
N GLY A 332 7.67 -31.81 -10.82
CA GLY A 332 8.69 -31.54 -9.80
C GLY A 332 9.39 -30.18 -9.96
N GLN A 333 8.78 -29.23 -10.66
CA GLN A 333 9.33 -27.89 -10.87
C GLN A 333 8.25 -26.84 -10.60
N MET A 334 8.64 -25.74 -9.95
CA MET A 334 7.79 -24.56 -9.77
C MET A 334 8.25 -23.46 -10.73
N THR A 335 7.28 -22.87 -11.43
CA THR A 335 7.47 -21.69 -12.28
C THR A 335 6.73 -20.51 -11.67
N SER A 336 7.35 -19.34 -11.69
CA SER A 336 6.77 -18.05 -11.29
C SER A 336 6.91 -17.06 -12.42
N GLU A 337 5.85 -16.32 -12.71
CA GLU A 337 5.85 -15.22 -13.69
C GLU A 337 5.20 -13.99 -13.09
N ILE A 338 5.78 -12.82 -13.33
CA ILE A 338 5.33 -11.55 -12.76
C ILE A 338 5.06 -10.57 -13.89
N PHE A 339 3.88 -9.96 -13.85
CA PHE A 339 3.49 -8.87 -14.75
C PHE A 339 3.24 -7.60 -13.95
N VAL A 340 3.61 -6.47 -14.54
CA VAL A 340 3.25 -5.14 -14.07
C VAL A 340 2.70 -4.34 -15.25
N ASP A 341 1.55 -3.71 -15.06
CA ASP A 341 0.88 -2.86 -16.05
C ASP A 341 0.75 -3.55 -17.42
N GLY A 342 0.28 -4.80 -17.42
CA GLY A 342 0.09 -5.61 -18.62
C GLY A 342 1.36 -6.24 -19.22
N ASN A 343 2.55 -5.93 -18.70
CA ASN A 343 3.84 -6.37 -19.26
C ASN A 343 4.50 -7.41 -18.37
N SER A 344 5.02 -8.50 -18.97
CA SER A 344 5.84 -9.49 -18.24
C SER A 344 7.19 -8.85 -17.91
N ILE A 345 7.52 -8.80 -16.61
CA ILE A 345 8.79 -8.24 -16.11
C ILE A 345 9.74 -9.35 -15.68
N HIS A 346 9.20 -10.50 -15.27
CA HIS A 346 10.03 -11.59 -14.78
C HIS A 346 9.41 -12.95 -15.03
N THR A 347 10.25 -13.92 -15.38
CA THR A 347 9.91 -15.34 -15.38
C THR A 347 11.05 -16.11 -14.74
N SER A 348 10.76 -16.88 -13.70
CA SER A 348 11.72 -17.78 -13.07
C SER A 348 11.19 -19.19 -13.00
N LYS A 349 12.13 -20.13 -13.09
CA LYS A 349 11.91 -21.54 -12.84
C LYS A 349 13.02 -22.03 -11.93
N THR A 350 12.66 -22.76 -10.89
CA THR A 350 13.65 -23.47 -10.05
C THR A 350 13.93 -24.84 -10.65
N GLY A 351 15.09 -25.42 -10.33
CA GLY A 351 15.37 -26.84 -10.52
C GLY A 351 14.41 -27.74 -9.74
N SER A 352 14.90 -28.77 -9.07
CA SER A 352 14.03 -29.65 -8.27
C SER A 352 13.22 -28.86 -7.24
N PHE A 353 11.89 -28.96 -7.31
CA PHE A 353 10.93 -28.43 -6.36
C PHE A 353 10.08 -29.59 -5.86
N GLY A 354 10.07 -29.81 -4.55
CA GLY A 354 9.32 -30.84 -3.87
C GLY A 354 7.81 -30.59 -3.86
N ALA A 355 7.10 -31.40 -3.10
CA ALA A 355 5.66 -31.22 -2.92
C ALA A 355 5.37 -29.85 -2.27
N PRO A 356 4.40 -29.06 -2.80
CA PRO A 356 3.98 -27.82 -2.18
C PRO A 356 3.56 -28.01 -0.72
N LYS A 357 3.85 -27.01 0.11
CA LYS A 357 3.44 -26.98 1.53
C LYS A 357 1.93 -26.92 1.66
N PRO A 358 1.35 -27.48 2.74
CA PRO A 358 -0.02 -27.17 3.09
C PRO A 358 -0.14 -25.69 3.46
N VAL A 359 -1.35 -25.16 3.35
CA VAL A 359 -1.67 -23.79 3.77
C VAL A 359 -2.74 -23.89 4.84
N ASP A 360 -2.54 -23.22 5.96
CA ASP A 360 -3.50 -23.17 7.06
C ASP A 360 -4.16 -21.79 7.13
N GLN A 361 -3.45 -20.74 6.72
CA GLN A 361 -3.93 -19.37 6.81
C GLN A 361 -3.37 -18.54 5.64
N ILE A 362 -4.19 -17.64 5.12
CA ILE A 362 -3.80 -16.67 4.11
C ILE A 362 -4.04 -15.25 4.64
N TYR A 363 -3.13 -14.34 4.33
CA TYR A 363 -3.24 -12.92 4.59
C TYR A 363 -3.09 -12.13 3.30
N ILE A 364 -3.96 -11.14 3.10
CA ILE A 364 -3.79 -10.10 2.07
C ILE A 364 -3.34 -8.84 2.78
N GLY A 365 -2.31 -8.20 2.25
CA GLY A 365 -1.70 -6.98 2.77
C GLY A 365 -0.79 -7.16 3.99
N TYR A 366 -0.44 -8.40 4.36
CA TYR A 366 0.45 -8.66 5.50
C TYR A 366 1.30 -9.92 5.31
N SER A 367 2.56 -9.85 5.75
CA SER A 367 3.45 -11.00 5.89
C SER A 367 4.55 -10.72 6.91
N ARG A 368 4.53 -11.40 8.06
CA ARG A 368 5.63 -11.42 9.06
C ARG A 368 6.19 -10.03 9.42
N GLY A 369 5.32 -9.05 9.67
CA GLY A 369 5.72 -7.69 10.01
C GLY A 369 6.00 -6.77 8.81
N SER A 370 5.82 -7.26 7.58
CA SER A 370 5.66 -6.44 6.38
C SER A 370 4.17 -6.19 6.12
N TYR A 371 3.85 -5.02 5.58
CA TYR A 371 2.47 -4.51 5.46
C TYR A 371 2.22 -3.94 4.07
N LEU A 372 0.98 -3.95 3.56
CA LEU A 372 0.68 -3.28 2.30
C LEU A 372 1.00 -1.80 2.39
N ASP A 373 0.52 -1.16 3.46
CA ASP A 373 0.75 0.24 3.78
C ASP A 373 0.49 1.15 2.57
N GLY A 374 -0.74 1.08 2.08
CA GLY A 374 -1.17 1.63 0.80
C GLY A 374 -2.62 1.28 0.50
N LYS A 375 -3.02 1.45 -0.76
CA LYS A 375 -4.37 1.18 -1.25
C LYS A 375 -4.39 -0.07 -2.12
N LEU A 376 -5.41 -0.89 -1.92
CA LEU A 376 -5.69 -2.11 -2.66
C LEU A 376 -7.05 -2.01 -3.32
N ASP A 377 -7.12 -2.35 -4.60
CA ASP A 377 -8.34 -2.38 -5.39
C ASP A 377 -8.32 -3.61 -6.32
N ASP A 378 -9.50 -4.13 -6.67
CA ASP A 378 -9.71 -5.20 -7.65
C ASP A 378 -8.83 -6.46 -7.40
N PHE A 379 -8.72 -6.89 -6.14
CA PHE A 379 -7.87 -8.03 -5.76
C PHE A 379 -8.57 -9.35 -6.10
N ALA A 380 -7.89 -10.22 -6.83
CA ALA A 380 -8.41 -11.53 -7.22
C ALA A 380 -7.38 -12.65 -7.08
N ILE A 381 -7.87 -13.83 -6.69
CA ILE A 381 -7.13 -15.10 -6.75
C ILE A 381 -7.77 -15.99 -7.80
N TRP A 382 -6.94 -16.57 -8.67
CA TRP A 382 -7.33 -17.42 -9.79
C TRP A 382 -6.83 -18.85 -9.60
N SER A 383 -7.60 -19.82 -10.10
CA SER A 383 -7.33 -21.26 -9.97
C SER A 383 -6.25 -21.79 -10.91
N ARG A 384 -5.82 -20.96 -11.87
CA ARG A 384 -4.76 -21.23 -12.84
C ARG A 384 -3.97 -19.95 -13.13
N PRO A 385 -2.76 -20.06 -13.72
CA PRO A 385 -2.07 -18.90 -14.27
C PRO A 385 -2.95 -18.18 -15.31
N LEU A 386 -2.90 -16.86 -15.28
CA LEU A 386 -3.48 -16.03 -16.34
C LEU A 386 -2.54 -16.02 -17.55
N THR A 387 -3.09 -16.04 -18.76
CA THR A 387 -2.26 -15.87 -19.97
C THR A 387 -1.84 -14.42 -20.12
N LYS A 388 -0.80 -14.15 -20.93
CA LYS A 388 -0.37 -12.79 -21.23
C LYS A 388 -1.50 -11.95 -21.82
N GLU A 389 -2.33 -12.53 -22.67
CA GLU A 389 -3.47 -11.88 -23.31
C GLU A 389 -4.56 -11.54 -22.28
N GLU A 390 -4.83 -12.44 -21.33
CA GLU A 390 -5.76 -12.18 -20.23
C GLU A 390 -5.25 -11.05 -19.32
N VAL A 391 -3.96 -11.07 -18.95
CA VAL A 391 -3.35 -10.01 -18.14
C VAL A 391 -3.44 -8.65 -18.84
N LEU A 392 -3.11 -8.61 -20.14
CA LEU A 392 -3.22 -7.39 -20.94
C LEU A 392 -4.68 -6.92 -21.06
N SER A 393 -5.62 -7.86 -21.21
CA SER A 393 -7.05 -7.54 -21.29
C SER A 393 -7.57 -6.94 -19.98
N ILE A 394 -7.16 -7.47 -18.83
CA ILE A 394 -7.53 -6.92 -17.50
C ILE A 394 -6.97 -5.50 -17.37
N TYR A 395 -5.66 -5.33 -17.59
CA TYR A 395 -4.99 -4.04 -17.46
C TYR A 395 -5.58 -2.96 -18.38
N SER A 396 -5.81 -3.29 -19.66
CA SER A 396 -6.28 -2.33 -20.67
C SER A 396 -7.79 -2.10 -20.68
N SER A 397 -8.56 -2.87 -19.90
CA SER A 397 -10.03 -2.73 -19.86
C SER A 397 -10.49 -1.39 -19.28
N ASP A 398 -9.66 -0.79 -18.42
CA ASP A 398 -9.97 0.39 -17.60
C ASP A 398 -11.32 0.26 -16.85
N LYS A 399 -11.62 -0.96 -16.41
CA LYS A 399 -12.84 -1.32 -15.69
C LYS A 399 -12.50 -2.29 -14.55
N PRO A 400 -13.32 -2.35 -13.49
CA PRO A 400 -13.16 -3.37 -12.45
C PRO A 400 -13.40 -4.77 -13.04
N LEU A 401 -12.77 -5.79 -12.46
CA LEU A 401 -12.89 -7.19 -12.87
C LEU A 401 -14.35 -7.65 -12.93
N SER A 402 -15.21 -7.19 -12.00
CA SER A 402 -16.65 -7.48 -11.99
C SER A 402 -17.37 -7.12 -13.30
N ALA A 403 -16.88 -6.10 -14.02
CA ALA A 403 -17.42 -5.69 -15.31
C ALA A 403 -16.89 -6.54 -16.50
N LEU A 404 -15.89 -7.38 -16.29
CA LEU A 404 -15.33 -8.32 -17.29
C LEU A 404 -16.00 -9.69 -17.26
N GLY A 405 -17.15 -9.79 -16.61
CA GLY A 405 -17.93 -11.02 -16.51
C GLY A 405 -17.43 -11.97 -15.44
N THR A 406 -16.57 -11.52 -14.51
CA THR A 406 -16.15 -12.32 -13.36
C THR A 406 -17.28 -12.47 -12.33
N LYS A 407 -17.17 -13.44 -11.40
CA LYS A 407 -18.21 -13.73 -10.40
C LYS A 407 -18.54 -12.55 -9.49
#